data_AF-A0A3A4R3D2-F1
#
_entry.id   AF-A0A3A4R3D2-F1
#
_cell.length_a   1.000
_cell.length_b   1.000
_cell.length_c   1.000
_cell.angle_alpha   90.00
_cell.angle_beta   90.00
_cell.angle_gamma   90.00
#
_symmetry.space_group_name_H-M   'P 1'
#
loop_
_entity.id
_entity.type
_entity.pdbx_description
1 polymer ?
#
loop_
_entity_poly.entity_id
_entity_poly.type
_entity_poly.pdbx_seq_one_letter_code
_entity_poly.pdbx_strand_id
1 'polypeptide(L)'
;MVRKIRKFFIVWANPQTLLAATWRFFVALFDWRTMLRRVLGRPIIDAVFVTNMRDEVDRKRYLGLWRPKSGHFNGPRYWVNGTSGRTRALDIVTEDLTTSEGREKAKEYFIRAVQWAKNKGAKAILLAAGTKRLFGDDGAQLKEFFPDLIFTIGDNGTFFLLREEATHALRNANLRPGHCRIAILGPYGLLGEMMAQTLAKDEGYNIIGAGPNISALKRISQKYGIDTCRSFSEIGKVDAVVACTHSEKIRLNAQNIELIRNPEKKLLVIDVAEPSNLRYQEYQKCRGTVVRQDAGNAYSPKLKYVLGAISYKMFRLSRGVTFGCFAETLSLAEALKQEMEVKGIDWFTVSANNMEVIAELFKKDGFTLPSPRCFGEEL
;
A
#
# COMPACT_ATOMS: atom_id res chain seq x y z
N MET A 1 5.58 -41.20 14.69
CA MET A 1 6.70 -40.64 13.87
C MET A 1 6.38 -40.61 12.38
N VAL A 2 5.89 -41.72 11.80
CA VAL A 2 5.55 -41.88 10.36
C VAL A 2 4.64 -40.77 9.79
N ARG A 3 3.58 -40.37 10.50
CA ARG A 3 2.65 -39.30 10.02
C ARG A 3 3.31 -37.92 9.88
N LYS A 4 4.30 -37.59 10.72
CA LYS A 4 5.05 -36.32 10.64
C LYS A 4 6.01 -36.33 9.45
N ILE A 5 6.68 -37.47 9.21
CA ILE A 5 7.58 -37.67 8.07
C ILE A 5 6.80 -37.59 6.75
N ARG A 6 5.66 -38.29 6.64
CA ARG A 6 4.81 -38.23 5.44
C ARG A 6 4.30 -36.82 5.15
N LYS A 7 3.84 -36.07 6.17
CA LYS A 7 3.44 -34.66 6.01
C LYS A 7 4.60 -33.78 5.55
N PHE A 8 5.80 -34.00 6.07
CA PHE A 8 7.01 -33.28 5.65
C PHE A 8 7.27 -33.49 4.16
N PHE A 9 7.30 -34.74 3.69
CA PHE A 9 7.51 -35.03 2.26
C PHE A 9 6.42 -34.44 1.38
N ILE A 10 5.14 -34.51 1.78
CA ILE A 10 4.03 -33.90 1.00
C ILE A 10 4.21 -32.38 0.86
N VAL A 11 4.57 -31.69 1.95
CA VAL A 11 4.75 -30.24 1.93
C VAL A 11 5.91 -29.84 1.03
N TRP A 12 7.03 -30.56 1.10
CA TRP A 12 8.25 -30.24 0.37
C TRP A 12 8.32 -30.84 -1.04
N ALA A 13 7.47 -31.81 -1.39
CA ALA A 13 7.29 -32.27 -2.77
C ALA A 13 6.36 -31.33 -3.57
N ASN A 14 5.62 -30.45 -2.91
CA ASN A 14 4.76 -29.49 -3.60
C ASN A 14 5.61 -28.44 -4.35
N PRO A 15 5.44 -28.30 -5.69
CA PRO A 15 6.26 -27.40 -6.50
C PRO A 15 6.19 -25.93 -6.06
N GLN A 16 5.05 -25.48 -5.55
CA GLN A 16 4.88 -24.09 -5.09
C GLN A 16 5.59 -23.85 -3.77
N THR A 17 5.58 -24.82 -2.84
CA THR A 17 6.38 -24.74 -1.62
C THR A 17 7.87 -24.66 -1.95
N LEU A 18 8.35 -25.49 -2.89
CA LEU A 18 9.75 -25.48 -3.33
C LEU A 18 10.11 -24.14 -3.96
N LEU A 19 9.30 -23.64 -4.91
CA LEU A 19 9.54 -22.35 -5.56
C LEU A 19 9.61 -21.21 -4.53
N ALA A 20 8.67 -21.17 -3.59
CA ALA A 20 8.64 -20.18 -2.52
C ALA A 20 9.86 -20.27 -1.59
N ALA A 21 10.29 -21.49 -1.23
CA ALA A 21 11.46 -21.71 -0.41
C ALA A 21 12.76 -21.31 -1.12
N THR A 22 12.89 -21.69 -2.39
CA THR A 22 14.00 -21.33 -3.27
C THR A 22 14.10 -19.81 -3.42
N TRP A 23 12.98 -19.13 -3.67
CA TRP A 23 12.94 -17.67 -3.72
C TRP A 23 13.41 -17.03 -2.40
N ARG A 24 12.87 -17.47 -1.24
CA ARG A 24 13.32 -16.96 0.07
C ARG A 24 14.80 -17.21 0.34
N PHE A 25 15.30 -18.37 -0.06
CA PHE A 25 16.71 -18.73 0.05
C PHE A 25 17.58 -17.77 -0.76
N PHE A 26 17.24 -17.54 -2.04
CA PHE A 26 17.98 -16.61 -2.88
C PHE A 26 17.88 -15.16 -2.41
N VAL A 27 16.73 -14.70 -1.93
CA VAL A 27 16.61 -13.36 -1.31
C VAL A 27 17.53 -13.25 -0.09
N ALA A 28 17.71 -14.33 0.68
CA ALA A 28 18.62 -14.31 1.81
C ALA A 28 20.10 -14.36 1.40
N LEU A 29 20.43 -15.17 0.40
CA LEU A 29 21.79 -15.38 -0.09
C LEU A 29 22.34 -14.14 -0.80
N PHE A 30 21.54 -13.50 -1.66
CA PHE A 30 21.97 -12.36 -2.47
C PHE A 30 21.86 -11.01 -1.74
N ASP A 31 21.46 -11.00 -0.47
CA ASP A 31 21.45 -9.80 0.37
C ASP A 31 22.81 -9.57 1.04
N TRP A 32 23.85 -9.43 0.20
CA TRP A 32 25.23 -9.24 0.64
C TRP A 32 25.40 -8.01 1.54
N ARG A 33 24.59 -6.96 1.34
CA ARG A 33 24.62 -5.75 2.18
C ARG A 33 24.23 -6.04 3.62
N THR A 34 23.23 -6.89 3.85
CA THR A 34 22.90 -7.34 5.21
C THR A 34 24.02 -8.20 5.79
N MET A 35 24.67 -9.05 4.98
CA MET A 35 25.82 -9.84 5.46
C MET A 35 26.97 -8.93 5.89
N LEU A 36 27.29 -7.92 5.08
CA LEU A 36 28.31 -6.91 5.41
C LEU A 36 27.96 -6.17 6.70
N ARG A 37 26.71 -5.72 6.89
CA ARG A 37 26.28 -5.07 8.15
C ARG A 37 26.46 -5.99 9.35
N ARG A 38 26.15 -7.28 9.22
CA ARG A 38 26.37 -8.26 10.28
C ARG A 38 27.84 -8.39 10.65
N VAL A 39 28.74 -8.47 9.66
CA VAL A 39 30.20 -8.51 9.90
C VAL A 39 30.68 -7.25 10.59
N LEU A 40 30.13 -6.08 10.23
CA LEU A 40 30.46 -4.79 10.82
C LEU A 40 29.75 -4.50 12.16
N GLY A 41 29.03 -5.47 12.74
CA GLY A 41 28.31 -5.28 14.00
C GLY A 41 27.17 -4.24 13.95
N ARG A 42 26.72 -3.85 12.75
CA ARG A 42 25.64 -2.87 12.56
C ARG A 42 24.27 -3.54 12.67
N PRO A 43 23.20 -2.79 13.02
CA PRO A 43 21.82 -3.27 12.89
C PRO A 43 21.59 -3.93 11.54
N ILE A 44 20.85 -5.03 11.50
CA ILE A 44 20.66 -5.82 10.26
C ILE A 44 19.58 -5.18 9.38
N ILE A 45 18.60 -4.53 10.02
CA ILE A 45 17.41 -3.94 9.40
C ILE A 45 17.12 -2.62 10.12
N ASP A 46 16.67 -1.60 9.40
CA ASP A 46 16.28 -0.31 9.97
C ASP A 46 14.76 -0.13 9.98
N ALA A 47 14.09 -0.58 8.91
CA ALA A 47 12.64 -0.50 8.71
C ALA A 47 12.02 -1.88 8.46
N VAL A 48 10.86 -2.16 9.07
CA VAL A 48 10.08 -3.37 8.78
C VAL A 48 8.64 -3.04 8.40
N PHE A 49 8.19 -3.61 7.28
CA PHE A 49 6.80 -3.50 6.81
C PHE A 49 6.02 -4.75 7.20
N VAL A 50 5.23 -4.67 8.27
CA VAL A 50 4.43 -5.81 8.73
C VAL A 50 3.09 -5.81 7.98
N THR A 51 2.78 -6.89 7.28
CA THR A 51 1.61 -6.97 6.39
C THR A 51 0.90 -8.31 6.54
N ASN A 52 -0.42 -8.34 6.35
CA ASN A 52 -1.13 -9.58 6.05
C ASN A 52 -0.94 -9.95 4.56
N MET A 53 -1.31 -11.18 4.20
CA MET A 53 -1.43 -11.60 2.80
C MET A 53 -2.77 -11.17 2.24
N ARG A 54 -2.81 -10.84 0.94
CA ARG A 54 -4.05 -10.38 0.31
C ARG A 54 -5.13 -11.44 0.36
N ASP A 55 -4.80 -12.65 -0.09
CA ASP A 55 -5.72 -13.75 -0.32
C ASP A 55 -4.97 -15.10 -0.26
N GLU A 56 -5.71 -16.21 -0.40
CA GLU A 56 -5.15 -17.56 -0.46
C GLU A 56 -4.20 -17.78 -1.65
N VAL A 57 -4.39 -17.05 -2.75
CA VAL A 57 -3.51 -17.16 -3.93
C VAL A 57 -2.12 -16.62 -3.59
N ASP A 58 -2.05 -15.46 -2.94
CA ASP A 58 -0.80 -14.89 -2.44
C ASP A 58 -0.20 -15.77 -1.34
N ARG A 59 -1.00 -16.28 -0.39
CA ARG A 59 -0.53 -17.24 0.63
C ARG A 59 0.13 -18.45 -0.02
N LYS A 60 -0.51 -19.04 -1.02
CA LYS A 60 0.03 -20.17 -1.78
C LYS A 60 1.27 -19.81 -2.59
N ARG A 61 1.32 -18.62 -3.21
CA ARG A 61 2.50 -18.12 -3.94
C ARG A 61 3.71 -17.95 -3.03
N TYR A 62 3.51 -17.37 -1.85
CA TYR A 62 4.59 -17.07 -0.93
C TYR A 62 4.96 -18.23 -0.02
N LEU A 63 4.09 -19.20 0.24
CA LEU A 63 4.34 -20.27 1.22
C LEU A 63 4.14 -21.69 0.67
N GLY A 64 3.40 -21.86 -0.42
CA GLY A 64 2.88 -23.16 -0.83
C GLY A 64 2.05 -23.79 0.28
N LEU A 65 2.41 -25.02 0.65
CA LEU A 65 1.80 -25.75 1.76
C LEU A 65 2.53 -25.55 3.10
N TRP A 66 3.68 -24.88 3.10
CA TRP A 66 4.40 -24.60 4.35
C TRP A 66 3.69 -23.51 5.16
N ARG A 67 3.73 -23.62 6.48
CA ARG A 67 3.16 -22.62 7.40
C ARG A 67 4.20 -22.28 8.48
N PRO A 68 4.62 -21.01 8.64
CA PRO A 68 5.61 -20.63 9.63
C PRO A 68 5.06 -20.82 11.05
N LYS A 69 5.78 -21.56 11.91
CA LYS A 69 5.39 -21.73 13.32
C LYS A 69 5.28 -20.41 14.08
N SER A 70 6.06 -19.39 13.69
CA SER A 70 6.00 -18.05 14.27
C SER A 70 4.79 -17.24 13.80
N GLY A 71 4.02 -17.73 12.83
CA GLY A 71 2.89 -17.00 12.25
C GLY A 71 3.30 -15.88 11.28
N HIS A 72 4.59 -15.72 11.00
CA HIS A 72 5.11 -14.70 10.10
C HIS A 72 6.41 -15.14 9.42
N PHE A 73 6.75 -14.55 8.27
CA PHE A 73 7.91 -14.94 7.47
C PHE A 73 8.56 -13.74 6.75
N ASN A 74 9.80 -13.92 6.30
CA ASN A 74 10.53 -12.89 5.55
C ASN A 74 9.95 -12.75 4.14
N GLY A 75 9.56 -11.54 3.79
CA GLY A 75 9.24 -11.12 2.43
C GLY A 75 10.42 -10.47 1.72
N PRO A 76 10.15 -9.65 0.69
CA PRO A 76 11.17 -8.91 -0.05
C PRO A 76 11.99 -7.95 0.83
N ARG A 77 13.17 -7.58 0.34
CA ARG A 77 14.17 -6.75 1.03
C ARG A 77 14.55 -5.55 0.16
N TYR A 78 14.76 -4.42 0.82
CA TYR A 78 14.86 -3.11 0.19
C TYR A 78 16.10 -2.38 0.71
N TRP A 79 16.69 -1.58 -0.15
CA TRP A 79 17.81 -0.72 0.17
C TRP A 79 17.62 0.64 -0.48
N VAL A 80 17.71 1.71 0.30
CA VAL A 80 17.71 3.09 -0.18
C VAL A 80 18.56 3.93 0.77
N ASN A 81 19.48 4.75 0.27
CA ASN A 81 20.35 5.62 1.08
C ASN A 81 21.06 4.94 2.27
N GLY A 82 21.41 3.65 2.15
CA GLY A 82 22.00 2.89 3.25
C GLY A 82 21.01 2.45 4.34
N THR A 83 19.74 2.83 4.24
CA THR A 83 18.62 2.26 5.00
C THR A 83 18.17 0.91 4.41
N SER A 84 18.03 -0.08 5.30
CA SER A 84 17.58 -1.43 5.00
C SER A 84 16.13 -1.62 5.42
N GLY A 85 15.27 -1.88 4.44
CA GLY A 85 13.87 -2.23 4.65
C GLY A 85 13.61 -3.72 4.46
N ARG A 86 12.61 -4.25 5.16
CA ARG A 86 12.17 -5.64 4.94
C ARG A 86 10.68 -5.82 5.15
N THR A 87 10.02 -6.51 4.23
CA THR A 87 8.63 -6.94 4.45
C THR A 87 8.61 -8.14 5.39
N ARG A 88 7.71 -8.12 6.36
CA ARG A 88 7.41 -9.22 7.28
C ARG A 88 5.94 -9.58 7.13
N ALA A 89 5.66 -10.61 6.35
CA ALA A 89 4.30 -11.04 6.09
C ALA A 89 3.81 -11.96 7.21
N LEU A 90 2.59 -11.70 7.70
CA LEU A 90 1.85 -12.57 8.60
C LEU A 90 1.21 -13.70 7.78
N ASP A 91 1.16 -14.90 8.33
CA ASP A 91 0.41 -16.02 7.75
C ASP A 91 -1.10 -15.87 8.04
N ILE A 92 -1.65 -14.71 7.68
CA ILE A 92 -3.01 -14.25 7.86
C ILE A 92 -3.45 -13.65 6.52
N VAL A 93 -4.60 -14.06 5.99
CA VAL A 93 -5.19 -13.44 4.78
C VAL A 93 -6.17 -12.34 5.17
N THR A 94 -6.54 -11.47 4.23
CA THR A 94 -7.47 -10.36 4.51
C THR A 94 -8.80 -10.84 5.08
N GLU A 95 -9.31 -11.98 4.62
CA GLU A 95 -10.56 -12.57 5.10
C GLU A 95 -10.51 -12.95 6.59
N ASP A 96 -9.36 -13.46 7.07
CA ASP A 96 -9.17 -13.82 8.48
C ASP A 96 -9.42 -12.60 9.40
N LEU A 97 -9.08 -11.39 8.94
CA LEU A 97 -9.23 -10.14 9.69
C LEU A 97 -10.69 -9.66 9.85
N THR A 98 -11.64 -10.33 9.21
CA THR A 98 -13.07 -10.01 9.36
C THR A 98 -13.69 -10.64 10.61
N THR A 99 -12.99 -11.59 11.23
CA THR A 99 -13.44 -12.31 12.43
C THR A 99 -12.68 -11.89 13.68
N SER A 100 -13.30 -11.97 14.85
CA SER A 100 -12.63 -11.66 16.13
C SER A 100 -11.45 -12.59 16.39
N GLU A 101 -11.59 -13.90 16.14
CA GLU A 101 -10.53 -14.89 16.31
C GLU A 101 -9.33 -14.61 15.39
N GLY A 102 -9.60 -14.35 14.11
CA GLY A 102 -8.53 -14.06 13.15
C GLY A 102 -7.83 -12.73 13.44
N ARG A 103 -8.53 -11.70 13.92
CA ARG A 103 -7.91 -10.45 14.38
C ARG A 103 -7.03 -10.67 15.61
N GLU A 104 -7.45 -11.47 16.57
CA GLU A 104 -6.65 -11.75 17.77
C GLU A 104 -5.37 -12.50 17.42
N LYS A 105 -5.48 -13.53 16.58
CA LYS A 105 -4.32 -14.25 16.02
C LYS A 105 -3.39 -13.34 15.22
N ALA A 106 -3.95 -12.41 14.44
CA ALA A 106 -3.17 -11.44 13.69
C ALA A 106 -2.39 -10.47 14.61
N LYS A 107 -2.99 -10.01 15.72
CA LYS A 107 -2.29 -9.21 16.73
C LYS A 107 -1.13 -9.97 17.35
N GLU A 108 -1.35 -11.22 17.76
CA GLU A 108 -0.30 -12.08 18.32
C GLU A 108 0.87 -12.23 17.34
N TYR A 109 0.58 -12.52 16.07
CA TYR A 109 1.60 -12.65 15.04
C TYR A 109 2.29 -11.33 14.72
N PHE A 110 1.56 -10.21 14.77
CA PHE A 110 2.12 -8.88 14.58
C PHE A 110 3.11 -8.54 15.70
N ILE A 111 2.74 -8.73 16.97
CA ILE A 111 3.61 -8.49 18.13
C ILE A 111 4.89 -9.34 18.03
N ARG A 112 4.77 -10.62 17.67
CA ARG A 112 5.94 -11.49 17.42
C ARG A 112 6.82 -10.99 16.26
N ALA A 113 6.21 -10.48 15.20
CA ALA A 113 6.93 -9.89 14.08
C ALA A 113 7.70 -8.63 14.49
N VAL A 114 7.10 -7.78 15.32
CA VAL A 114 7.74 -6.57 15.88
C VAL A 114 8.88 -6.93 16.83
N GLN A 115 8.67 -7.88 17.75
CA GLN A 115 9.75 -8.36 18.62
C GLN A 115 10.92 -8.90 17.81
N TRP A 116 10.63 -9.67 16.75
CA TRP A 116 11.66 -10.13 15.83
C TRP A 116 12.38 -8.96 15.14
N ALA A 117 11.66 -7.94 14.69
CA ALA A 117 12.22 -6.76 14.03
C ALA A 117 13.13 -5.95 14.97
N LYS A 118 12.67 -5.68 16.19
CA LYS A 118 13.43 -5.03 17.27
C LYS A 118 14.74 -5.77 17.56
N ASN A 119 14.68 -7.10 17.69
CA ASN A 119 15.86 -7.94 17.91
C ASN A 119 16.84 -7.96 16.71
N LYS A 120 16.45 -7.40 15.56
CA LYS A 120 17.32 -7.19 14.38
C LYS A 120 17.77 -5.74 14.21
N GLY A 121 17.39 -4.88 15.15
CA GLY A 121 17.78 -3.48 15.22
C GLY A 121 16.87 -2.51 14.47
N ALA A 122 15.70 -2.95 14.00
CA ALA A 122 14.74 -2.06 13.36
C ALA A 122 14.28 -0.98 14.34
N LYS A 123 14.04 0.23 13.80
CA LYS A 123 13.58 1.41 14.56
C LYS A 123 12.28 2.01 14.03
N ALA A 124 11.90 1.71 12.78
CA ALA A 124 10.60 2.08 12.22
C ALA A 124 9.82 0.83 11.78
N ILE A 125 8.55 0.78 12.18
CA ILE A 125 7.62 -0.31 11.85
C ILE A 125 6.40 0.27 11.13
N LEU A 126 6.10 -0.28 9.96
CA LEU A 126 4.86 0.00 9.25
C LEU A 126 3.81 -1.05 9.56
N LEU A 127 2.60 -0.59 9.88
CA LEU A 127 1.37 -1.38 9.81
C LEU A 127 0.84 -1.28 8.36
N ALA A 128 1.14 -2.27 7.52
CA ALA A 128 0.73 -2.26 6.11
C ALA A 128 -0.59 -3.01 5.88
N ALA A 129 -1.28 -2.64 4.78
CA ALA A 129 -2.51 -3.28 4.33
C ALA A 129 -3.58 -3.38 5.44
N GLY A 130 -4.16 -4.56 5.66
CA GLY A 130 -5.21 -4.78 6.67
C GLY A 130 -4.72 -4.66 8.12
N THR A 131 -3.40 -4.58 8.36
CA THR A 131 -2.86 -4.51 9.72
C THR A 131 -3.02 -3.13 10.38
N LYS A 132 -3.27 -2.07 9.59
CA LYS A 132 -3.41 -0.67 10.04
C LYS A 132 -4.41 -0.47 11.18
N ARG A 133 -5.46 -1.29 11.24
CA ARG A 133 -6.56 -1.19 12.21
C ARG A 133 -6.51 -2.28 13.29
N LEU A 134 -5.40 -3.02 13.40
CA LEU A 134 -5.30 -4.08 14.41
C LEU A 134 -5.22 -3.53 15.84
N PHE A 135 -4.60 -2.37 16.03
CA PHE A 135 -4.24 -1.84 17.35
C PHE A 135 -4.95 -0.52 17.68
N GLY A 136 -6.18 -0.35 17.18
CA GLY A 136 -6.92 0.91 17.31
C GLY A 136 -6.46 1.96 16.31
N ASP A 137 -6.94 3.19 16.50
CA ASP A 137 -6.64 4.31 15.60
C ASP A 137 -5.34 5.03 15.93
N ASP A 138 -4.82 4.90 17.15
CA ASP A 138 -3.59 5.56 17.63
C ASP A 138 -2.43 4.60 17.91
N GLY A 139 -2.66 3.29 17.83
CA GLY A 139 -1.67 2.27 18.13
C GLY A 139 -1.14 2.28 19.56
N ALA A 140 -1.89 2.82 20.53
CA ALA A 140 -1.43 3.01 21.91
C ALA A 140 -0.80 1.75 22.52
N GLN A 141 -1.44 0.59 22.34
CA GLN A 141 -0.93 -0.70 22.82
C GLN A 141 0.45 -1.06 22.24
N LEU A 142 0.72 -0.76 20.97
CA LEU A 142 2.02 -1.03 20.35
C LEU A 142 3.11 -0.11 20.91
N LYS A 143 2.78 1.17 21.11
CA LYS A 143 3.69 2.17 21.67
C LYS A 143 4.06 1.82 23.12
N GLU A 144 3.13 1.27 23.88
CA GLU A 144 3.38 0.77 25.24
C GLU A 144 4.32 -0.46 25.24
N PHE A 145 4.06 -1.45 24.36
CA PHE A 145 4.92 -2.64 24.28
C PHE A 145 6.31 -2.37 23.72
N PHE A 146 6.46 -1.37 22.86
CA PHE A 146 7.70 -1.07 22.15
C PHE A 146 7.98 0.45 22.12
N PRO A 147 8.28 1.07 23.28
CA PRO A 147 8.42 2.53 23.39
C PRO A 147 9.66 3.08 22.65
N ASP A 148 10.60 2.22 22.28
CA ASP A 148 11.82 2.58 21.55
C ASP A 148 11.67 2.48 20.02
N LEU A 149 10.48 2.16 19.52
CA LEU A 149 10.16 2.06 18.09
C LEU A 149 9.20 3.17 17.66
N ILE A 150 9.36 3.62 16.42
CA ILE A 150 8.34 4.41 15.74
C ILE A 150 7.41 3.46 14.98
N PHE A 151 6.11 3.71 15.09
CA PHE A 151 5.07 3.04 14.33
C PHE A 151 4.38 4.03 13.41
N THR A 152 4.15 3.64 12.17
CA THR A 152 3.37 4.41 11.20
C THR A 152 2.35 3.52 10.47
N ILE A 153 1.28 4.12 9.97
CA ILE A 153 0.34 3.50 9.00
C ILE A 153 0.67 3.88 7.55
N GLY A 154 1.62 4.78 7.34
CA GLY A 154 2.15 5.15 6.03
C GLY A 154 1.22 5.98 5.16
N ASP A 155 0.13 6.49 5.73
CA ASP A 155 -0.91 7.20 4.98
C ASP A 155 -0.59 8.68 4.74
N ASN A 156 0.34 9.28 5.50
CA ASN A 156 0.83 10.64 5.21
C ASN A 156 1.56 10.69 3.87
N GLY A 157 2.54 9.80 3.69
CA GLY A 157 3.29 9.68 2.45
C GLY A 157 2.45 9.16 1.29
N THR A 158 1.55 8.20 1.55
CA THR A 158 0.64 7.68 0.51
C THR A 158 -0.28 8.78 0.00
N PHE A 159 -0.90 9.56 0.89
CA PHE A 159 -1.79 10.64 0.46
C PHE A 159 -1.03 11.78 -0.21
N PHE A 160 0.12 12.19 0.32
CA PHE A 160 0.97 13.20 -0.32
C PHE A 160 1.23 12.83 -1.79
N LEU A 161 1.71 11.61 -2.06
CA LEU A 161 2.00 11.14 -3.42
C LEU A 161 0.73 11.03 -4.27
N LEU A 162 -0.36 10.50 -3.71
CA LEU A 162 -1.66 10.41 -4.41
C LEU A 162 -2.15 11.78 -4.86
N ARG A 163 -2.10 12.79 -3.98
CA ARG A 163 -2.51 14.15 -4.28
C ARG A 163 -1.70 14.70 -5.45
N GLU A 164 -0.38 14.65 -5.35
CA GLU A 164 0.50 15.18 -6.40
C GLU A 164 0.32 14.44 -7.74
N GLU A 165 0.21 13.11 -7.72
CA GLU A 165 -0.04 12.30 -8.94
C GLU A 165 -1.42 12.58 -9.55
N ALA A 166 -2.46 12.74 -8.73
CA ALA A 166 -3.80 13.03 -9.21
C ALA A 166 -3.87 14.41 -9.84
N THR A 167 -3.36 15.45 -9.16
CA THR A 167 -3.33 16.81 -9.69
C THR A 167 -2.50 16.89 -10.98
N HIS A 168 -1.36 16.20 -11.05
CA HIS A 168 -0.56 16.12 -12.28
C HIS A 168 -1.30 15.40 -13.41
N ALA A 169 -1.95 14.26 -13.14
CA ALA A 169 -2.72 13.51 -14.13
C ALA A 169 -3.91 14.31 -14.69
N LEU A 170 -4.65 15.01 -13.82
CA LEU A 170 -5.76 15.88 -14.22
C LEU A 170 -5.28 17.02 -15.13
N ARG A 171 -4.18 17.70 -14.75
CA ARG A 171 -3.57 18.77 -15.55
C ARG A 171 -3.12 18.27 -16.92
N ASN A 172 -2.44 17.13 -16.98
CA ASN A 172 -1.97 16.55 -18.25
C ASN A 172 -3.13 16.11 -19.16
N ALA A 173 -4.27 15.72 -18.58
CA ALA A 173 -5.49 15.44 -19.30
C ALA A 173 -6.30 16.71 -19.66
N ASN A 174 -5.78 17.91 -19.37
CA ASN A 174 -6.46 19.19 -19.52
C ASN A 174 -7.82 19.27 -18.80
N LEU A 175 -7.98 18.52 -17.71
CA LEU A 175 -9.17 18.54 -16.86
C LEU A 175 -9.00 19.66 -15.83
N ARG A 176 -9.82 20.70 -15.94
CA ARG A 176 -9.73 21.92 -15.13
C ARG A 176 -10.97 22.09 -14.24
N PRO A 177 -10.84 22.71 -13.06
CA PRO A 177 -11.99 23.07 -12.22
C PRO A 177 -13.07 23.81 -13.02
N GLY A 178 -14.34 23.55 -12.71
CA GLY A 178 -15.50 24.12 -13.40
C GLY A 178 -15.85 23.53 -14.78
N HIS A 179 -14.96 22.74 -15.40
CA HIS A 179 -15.17 22.20 -16.76
C HIS A 179 -15.16 20.67 -16.84
N CYS A 180 -14.89 19.98 -15.74
CA CYS A 180 -14.94 18.53 -15.68
C CYS A 180 -15.66 18.04 -14.42
N ARG A 181 -16.15 16.80 -14.49
CA ARG A 181 -16.71 16.09 -13.33
C ARG A 181 -15.83 14.90 -12.98
N ILE A 182 -15.52 14.75 -11.69
CA ILE A 182 -14.65 13.68 -11.19
C ILE A 182 -15.43 12.80 -10.21
N ALA A 183 -15.38 11.49 -10.41
CA ALA A 183 -15.90 10.53 -9.44
C ALA A 183 -14.82 10.10 -8.45
N ILE A 184 -15.16 10.04 -7.16
CA ILE A 184 -14.31 9.45 -6.13
C ILE A 184 -14.95 8.15 -5.64
N LEU A 185 -14.29 7.02 -5.86
CA LEU A 185 -14.78 5.71 -5.39
C LEU A 185 -14.27 5.43 -3.98
N GLY A 186 -15.19 5.24 -3.04
CA GLY A 186 -14.89 5.10 -1.62
C GLY A 186 -14.54 6.43 -0.93
N PRO A 187 -15.36 7.49 -1.06
CA PRO A 187 -15.03 8.83 -0.58
C PRO A 187 -15.09 8.97 0.95
N TYR A 188 -15.50 7.93 1.68
CA TYR A 188 -15.56 7.90 3.14
C TYR A 188 -14.42 7.10 3.78
N GLY A 189 -13.55 6.48 2.97
CA GLY A 189 -12.28 5.95 3.45
C GLY A 189 -11.27 7.08 3.58
N LEU A 190 -10.22 6.88 4.38
CA LEU A 190 -9.22 7.93 4.70
C LEU A 190 -8.71 8.69 3.46
N LEU A 191 -8.12 7.98 2.48
CA LEU A 191 -7.59 8.61 1.27
C LEU A 191 -8.69 9.24 0.39
N GLY A 192 -9.85 8.59 0.28
CA GLY A 192 -10.97 9.07 -0.53
C GLY A 192 -11.62 10.33 0.06
N GLU A 193 -11.71 10.41 1.38
CA GLU A 193 -12.22 11.58 2.08
C GLU A 193 -11.26 12.77 1.92
N MET A 194 -9.97 12.53 2.08
CA MET A 194 -8.96 13.56 1.86
C MET A 194 -8.92 14.02 0.39
N MET A 195 -9.08 13.11 -0.58
CA MET A 195 -9.19 13.50 -2.00
C MET A 195 -10.48 14.29 -2.28
N ALA A 196 -11.59 13.94 -1.62
CA ALA A 196 -12.84 14.69 -1.74
C ALA A 196 -12.67 16.11 -1.19
N GLN A 197 -11.99 16.27 -0.06
CA GLN A 197 -11.63 17.57 0.47
C GLN A 197 -10.74 18.35 -0.52
N THR A 198 -9.60 17.78 -0.93
CA THR A 198 -8.66 18.48 -1.81
C THR A 198 -9.33 18.89 -3.12
N LEU A 199 -9.97 17.97 -3.83
CA LEU A 199 -10.49 18.28 -5.15
C LEU A 199 -11.75 19.15 -5.10
N ALA A 200 -12.64 18.95 -4.12
CA ALA A 200 -13.88 19.74 -4.06
C ALA A 200 -13.70 21.10 -3.39
N LYS A 201 -12.97 21.16 -2.27
CA LYS A 201 -12.83 22.39 -1.46
C LYS A 201 -11.62 23.20 -1.82
N ASP A 202 -10.47 22.56 -1.98
CA ASP A 202 -9.21 23.29 -2.16
C ASP A 202 -8.98 23.65 -3.64
N GLU A 203 -9.39 22.76 -4.57
CA GLU A 203 -9.20 22.96 -6.01
C GLU A 203 -10.48 23.31 -6.80
N GLY A 204 -11.67 23.16 -6.21
CA GLY A 204 -12.94 23.60 -6.81
C GLY A 204 -13.48 22.75 -7.98
N TYR A 205 -13.14 21.47 -8.05
CA TYR A 205 -13.72 20.53 -9.02
C TYR A 205 -15.16 20.15 -8.68
N ASN A 206 -15.93 19.78 -9.71
CA ASN A 206 -17.24 19.15 -9.53
C ASN A 206 -17.04 17.66 -9.19
N ILE A 207 -17.31 17.29 -7.94
CA ILE A 207 -17.06 15.95 -7.39
C ILE A 207 -18.37 15.20 -7.14
N ILE A 208 -18.38 13.91 -7.49
CA ILE A 208 -19.37 12.95 -7.04
C ILE A 208 -18.70 11.77 -6.32
N GLY A 209 -19.14 11.48 -5.10
CA GLY A 209 -18.67 10.35 -4.31
C GLY A 209 -19.51 9.10 -4.53
N ALA A 210 -18.90 7.93 -4.70
CA ALA A 210 -19.63 6.67 -4.88
C ALA A 210 -19.20 5.57 -3.90
N GLY A 211 -20.17 4.86 -3.31
CA GLY A 211 -19.87 3.70 -2.47
C GLY A 211 -21.10 2.99 -1.87
N PRO A 212 -20.92 1.80 -1.29
CA PRO A 212 -22.05 1.01 -0.80
C PRO A 212 -22.67 1.48 0.53
N ASN A 213 -21.96 2.27 1.35
CA ASN A 213 -22.41 2.66 2.69
C ASN A 213 -23.15 4.00 2.70
N ILE A 214 -24.48 3.95 2.79
CA ILE A 214 -25.38 5.12 2.74
C ILE A 214 -25.09 6.12 3.86
N SER A 215 -24.98 5.66 5.10
CA SER A 215 -24.77 6.55 6.26
C SER A 215 -23.43 7.27 6.15
N ALA A 216 -22.39 6.58 5.69
CA ALA A 216 -21.08 7.18 5.47
C ALA A 216 -21.09 8.18 4.30
N LEU A 217 -21.79 7.87 3.20
CA LEU A 217 -21.97 8.79 2.08
C LEU A 217 -22.72 10.05 2.49
N LYS A 218 -23.80 9.92 3.27
CA LYS A 218 -24.56 11.07 3.80
C LYS A 218 -23.66 12.00 4.61
N ARG A 219 -22.79 11.44 5.47
CA ARG A 219 -21.79 12.22 6.22
C ARG A 219 -20.83 12.97 5.29
N ILE A 220 -20.31 12.30 4.26
CA ILE A 220 -19.41 12.93 3.28
C ILE A 220 -20.11 14.04 2.51
N SER A 221 -21.33 13.80 2.02
CA SER A 221 -22.13 14.79 1.32
C SER A 221 -22.39 16.02 2.19
N GLN A 222 -22.79 15.83 3.45
CA GLN A 222 -23.01 16.92 4.40
C GLN A 222 -21.74 17.69 4.74
N LYS A 223 -20.62 16.99 4.95
CA LYS A 223 -19.35 17.60 5.37
C LYS A 223 -18.70 18.42 4.24
N TYR A 224 -18.73 17.92 3.01
CA TYR A 224 -18.02 18.55 1.89
C TYR A 224 -18.94 19.21 0.86
N GLY A 225 -20.27 19.03 0.96
CA GLY A 225 -21.22 19.59 0.01
C GLY A 225 -21.11 18.97 -1.39
N ILE A 226 -20.75 17.68 -1.48
CA ILE A 226 -20.62 16.95 -2.74
C ILE A 226 -21.81 16.01 -2.96
N ASP A 227 -22.11 15.72 -4.21
CA ASP A 227 -23.07 14.67 -4.57
C ASP A 227 -22.54 13.31 -4.13
N THR A 228 -23.43 12.42 -3.70
CA THR A 228 -23.07 11.04 -3.42
C THR A 228 -24.09 10.05 -3.95
N CYS A 229 -23.62 8.88 -4.36
CA CYS A 229 -24.45 7.84 -4.95
C CYS A 229 -23.98 6.43 -4.56
N ARG A 230 -24.82 5.43 -4.80
CA ARG A 230 -24.58 4.05 -4.36
C ARG A 230 -24.07 3.12 -5.45
N SER A 231 -24.28 3.50 -6.71
CA SER A 231 -24.08 2.66 -7.87
C SER A 231 -23.52 3.44 -9.06
N PHE A 232 -22.90 2.74 -10.01
CA PHE A 232 -22.35 3.36 -11.22
C PHE A 232 -23.42 4.00 -12.11
N SER A 233 -24.64 3.46 -12.14
CA SER A 233 -25.76 4.02 -12.90
C SER A 233 -26.20 5.40 -12.39
N GLU A 234 -25.94 5.73 -11.13
CA GLU A 234 -26.31 7.00 -10.51
C GLU A 234 -25.21 8.07 -10.64
N ILE A 235 -23.97 7.70 -10.97
CA ILE A 235 -22.83 8.63 -11.05
C ILE A 235 -23.05 9.67 -12.17
N GLY A 236 -23.76 9.30 -13.23
CA GLY A 236 -23.81 10.06 -14.47
C GLY A 236 -22.46 10.04 -15.20
N LYS A 237 -22.27 10.97 -16.13
CA LYS A 237 -21.04 11.06 -16.93
C LYS A 237 -19.94 11.82 -16.20
N VAL A 238 -18.72 11.28 -16.23
CA VAL A 238 -17.52 11.87 -15.61
C VAL A 238 -16.32 11.79 -16.55
N ASP A 239 -15.36 12.68 -16.34
CA ASP A 239 -14.13 12.76 -17.12
C ASP A 239 -12.97 12.01 -16.45
N ALA A 240 -13.01 11.91 -15.12
CA ALA A 240 -12.02 11.17 -14.35
C ALA A 240 -12.63 10.41 -13.17
N VAL A 241 -11.93 9.37 -12.73
CA VAL A 241 -12.20 8.61 -11.52
C VAL A 241 -10.95 8.56 -10.66
N VAL A 242 -11.07 8.91 -9.37
CA VAL A 242 -10.05 8.62 -8.36
C VAL A 242 -10.54 7.45 -7.51
N ALA A 243 -9.91 6.28 -7.68
CA ALA A 243 -10.33 5.04 -7.04
C ALA A 243 -9.56 4.81 -5.73
N CYS A 244 -10.23 5.03 -4.60
CA CYS A 244 -9.66 4.91 -3.24
C CYS A 244 -10.20 3.69 -2.47
N THR A 245 -10.77 2.71 -3.16
CA THR A 245 -11.37 1.52 -2.52
C THR A 245 -11.20 0.27 -3.37
N HIS A 246 -11.10 -0.88 -2.71
CA HIS A 246 -11.10 -2.20 -3.33
C HIS A 246 -12.42 -2.97 -3.09
N SER A 247 -13.48 -2.28 -2.63
CA SER A 247 -14.80 -2.89 -2.42
C SER A 247 -15.39 -3.44 -3.73
N GLU A 248 -15.74 -4.73 -3.75
CA GLU A 248 -16.39 -5.38 -4.91
C GLU A 248 -17.68 -4.68 -5.35
N LYS A 249 -18.43 -4.08 -4.41
CA LYS A 249 -19.69 -3.39 -4.70
C LYS A 249 -19.55 -2.09 -5.50
N ILE A 250 -18.35 -1.49 -5.52
CA ILE A 250 -18.06 -0.25 -6.26
C ILE A 250 -16.71 -0.38 -6.98
N ARG A 251 -16.58 -1.50 -7.71
CA ARG A 251 -15.40 -1.85 -8.48
C ARG A 251 -15.62 -1.54 -9.96
N LEU A 252 -14.65 -0.88 -10.58
CA LEU A 252 -14.64 -0.64 -12.02
C LEU A 252 -14.47 -1.97 -12.77
N ASN A 253 -15.29 -2.13 -13.79
CA ASN A 253 -15.20 -3.17 -14.80
C ASN A 253 -15.58 -2.54 -16.16
N ALA A 254 -15.42 -3.28 -17.26
CA ALA A 254 -15.69 -2.71 -18.58
C ALA A 254 -17.12 -2.16 -18.73
N GLN A 255 -18.13 -2.82 -18.15
CA GLN A 255 -19.54 -2.40 -18.22
C GLN A 255 -19.78 -1.11 -17.43
N ASN A 256 -19.29 -1.05 -16.19
CA ASN A 256 -19.42 0.12 -15.32
C ASN A 256 -18.71 1.34 -15.90
N ILE A 257 -17.61 1.14 -16.64
CA ILE A 257 -16.90 2.21 -17.34
C ILE A 257 -17.77 2.82 -18.45
N GLU A 258 -18.49 2.00 -19.23
CA GLU A 258 -19.42 2.50 -20.25
C GLU A 258 -20.57 3.33 -19.65
N LEU A 259 -21.04 2.95 -18.46
CA LEU A 259 -22.09 3.70 -17.75
C LEU A 259 -21.64 5.13 -17.42
N ILE A 260 -20.39 5.31 -17.00
CA ILE A 260 -19.92 6.59 -16.44
C ILE A 260 -19.06 7.42 -17.39
N ARG A 261 -18.48 6.84 -18.44
CA ARG A 261 -17.63 7.61 -19.36
C ARG A 261 -18.45 8.43 -20.35
N ASN A 262 -17.87 9.55 -20.79
CA ASN A 262 -18.31 10.24 -22.00
C ASN A 262 -17.99 9.40 -23.24
N PRO A 263 -18.94 9.14 -24.18
CA PRO A 263 -18.70 8.29 -25.34
C PRO A 263 -17.54 8.74 -26.24
N GLU A 264 -17.35 10.06 -26.34
CA GLU A 264 -16.38 10.72 -27.24
C GLU A 264 -15.00 10.93 -26.61
N LYS A 265 -14.83 10.58 -25.33
CA LYS A 265 -13.58 10.80 -24.60
C LYS A 265 -13.13 9.52 -23.91
N LYS A 266 -11.82 9.42 -23.68
CA LYS A 266 -11.28 8.40 -22.78
C LYS A 266 -11.55 8.82 -21.33
N LEU A 267 -11.90 7.86 -20.49
CA LEU A 267 -12.01 8.06 -19.05
C LEU A 267 -10.62 7.98 -18.41
N LEU A 268 -10.23 9.01 -17.65
CA LEU A 268 -9.03 8.95 -16.82
C LEU A 268 -9.34 8.20 -15.52
N VAL A 269 -8.54 7.20 -15.16
CA VAL A 269 -8.68 6.43 -13.91
C VAL A 269 -7.39 6.52 -13.13
N ILE A 270 -7.40 7.21 -12.00
CA ILE A 270 -6.29 7.33 -11.06
C ILE A 270 -6.56 6.34 -9.92
N ASP A 271 -5.80 5.26 -9.82
CA ASP A 271 -6.12 4.12 -8.95
C ASP A 271 -5.00 3.86 -7.93
N VAL A 272 -5.29 4.22 -6.68
CA VAL A 272 -4.39 4.02 -5.51
C VAL A 272 -4.73 2.75 -4.73
N ALA A 273 -5.82 2.06 -5.09
CA ALA A 273 -6.24 0.89 -4.33
C ALA A 273 -5.24 -0.27 -4.51
N GLU A 274 -4.87 -0.92 -3.41
CA GLU A 274 -4.21 -2.22 -3.45
C GLU A 274 -5.08 -3.21 -2.65
N PRO A 275 -5.76 -4.15 -3.32
CA PRO A 275 -5.69 -4.46 -4.76
C PRO A 275 -6.38 -3.39 -5.62
N SER A 276 -5.91 -3.19 -6.86
CA SER A 276 -6.47 -2.19 -7.80
C SER A 276 -7.98 -2.31 -7.93
N ASN A 277 -8.66 -1.16 -8.00
CA ASN A 277 -10.09 -1.10 -8.24
C ASN A 277 -10.40 -1.62 -9.65
N LEU A 278 -9.80 -1.02 -10.68
CA LEU A 278 -9.87 -1.55 -12.04
C LEU A 278 -8.84 -2.67 -12.21
N ARG A 279 -9.30 -3.92 -12.25
CA ARG A 279 -8.40 -5.08 -12.40
C ARG A 279 -7.83 -5.15 -13.83
N TYR A 280 -6.60 -5.65 -13.96
CA TYR A 280 -5.92 -5.79 -15.25
C TYR A 280 -6.76 -6.49 -16.32
N GLN A 281 -7.44 -7.58 -15.97
CA GLN A 281 -8.31 -8.33 -16.89
C GLN A 281 -9.49 -7.50 -17.42
N GLU A 282 -10.05 -6.61 -16.60
CA GLU A 282 -11.12 -5.70 -17.01
C GLU A 282 -10.57 -4.51 -17.80
N TYR A 283 -9.41 -3.99 -17.41
CA TYR A 283 -8.72 -2.95 -18.18
C TYR A 283 -8.43 -3.40 -19.61
N GLN A 284 -7.98 -4.64 -19.83
CA GLN A 284 -7.72 -5.14 -21.20
C GLN A 284 -8.96 -5.08 -22.11
N LYS A 285 -10.18 -5.23 -21.54
CA LYS A 285 -11.44 -5.14 -22.28
C LYS A 285 -11.82 -3.70 -22.65
N CYS A 286 -11.29 -2.70 -21.95
CA CYS A 286 -11.64 -1.29 -22.11
C CYS A 286 -10.43 -0.35 -22.33
N ARG A 287 -9.24 -0.90 -22.63
CA ARG A 287 -8.00 -0.11 -22.82
C ARG A 287 -8.09 0.95 -23.92
N GLY A 288 -9.00 0.77 -24.88
CA GLY A 288 -9.27 1.74 -25.94
C GLY A 288 -10.01 2.99 -25.45
N THR A 289 -10.78 2.89 -24.37
CA THR A 289 -11.66 3.95 -23.85
C THR A 289 -11.21 4.46 -22.48
N VAL A 290 -10.10 3.96 -21.95
CA VAL A 290 -9.61 4.28 -20.60
C VAL A 290 -8.12 4.58 -20.62
N VAL A 291 -7.72 5.66 -19.94
CA VAL A 291 -6.34 5.90 -19.54
C VAL A 291 -6.27 5.63 -18.04
N ARG A 292 -5.57 4.57 -17.62
CA ARG A 292 -5.46 4.19 -16.21
C ARG A 292 -4.06 4.47 -15.71
N GLN A 293 -3.96 5.12 -14.56
CA GLN A 293 -2.71 5.44 -13.87
C GLN A 293 -2.68 4.79 -12.47
N ASP A 294 -1.58 4.12 -12.14
CA ASP A 294 -1.19 3.78 -10.77
C ASP A 294 -0.99 5.06 -9.96
N ALA A 295 -1.44 5.08 -8.71
CA ALA A 295 -1.24 6.22 -7.83
C ALA A 295 -0.82 5.82 -6.41
N GLY A 296 -0.37 6.78 -5.62
CA GLY A 296 0.13 6.60 -4.25
C GLY A 296 1.49 5.88 -4.19
N ASN A 297 2.29 5.95 -5.25
CA ASN A 297 3.60 5.29 -5.32
C ASN A 297 4.74 6.32 -5.29
N ALA A 298 5.86 5.92 -4.71
CA ALA A 298 7.09 6.71 -4.70
C ALA A 298 8.12 6.09 -5.64
N TYR A 299 8.98 6.93 -6.21
CA TYR A 299 10.11 6.52 -7.03
C TYR A 299 11.42 7.01 -6.43
N SER A 300 12.46 6.18 -6.46
CA SER A 300 13.84 6.62 -6.27
C SER A 300 14.80 5.78 -7.11
N PRO A 301 15.74 6.39 -7.85
CA PRO A 301 16.77 5.64 -8.58
C PRO A 301 17.71 4.87 -7.63
N LYS A 302 17.79 5.31 -6.36
CA LYS A 302 18.59 4.70 -5.30
C LYS A 302 17.91 3.51 -4.64
N LEU A 303 16.60 3.33 -4.82
CA LEU A 303 15.86 2.19 -4.30
C LEU A 303 16.26 0.91 -5.03
N LYS A 304 16.75 -0.08 -4.28
CA LYS A 304 17.12 -1.41 -4.77
C LYS A 304 16.34 -2.49 -4.03
N TYR A 305 15.79 -3.42 -4.81
CA TYR A 305 15.24 -4.66 -4.31
C TYR A 305 16.32 -5.75 -4.37
N VAL A 306 16.46 -6.56 -3.32
CA VAL A 306 17.26 -7.79 -3.44
C VAL A 306 16.58 -8.70 -4.46
N LEU A 307 17.35 -9.30 -5.38
CA LEU A 307 16.86 -9.98 -6.60
C LEU A 307 16.16 -9.09 -7.64
N GLY A 308 16.22 -7.76 -7.48
CA GLY A 308 15.77 -6.80 -8.50
C GLY A 308 14.36 -7.07 -9.01
N ALA A 309 14.26 -7.35 -10.32
CA ALA A 309 13.00 -7.53 -11.04
C ALA A 309 12.11 -8.63 -10.50
N ILE A 310 12.68 -9.70 -9.97
CA ILE A 310 11.90 -10.78 -9.38
C ILE A 310 11.11 -10.23 -8.19
N SER A 311 11.75 -9.45 -7.32
CA SER A 311 11.11 -8.97 -6.09
C SER A 311 10.13 -7.83 -6.32
N TYR A 312 10.42 -6.83 -7.16
CA TYR A 312 9.46 -5.76 -7.39
C TYR A 312 8.24 -6.23 -8.21
N LYS A 313 8.41 -7.16 -9.16
CA LYS A 313 7.29 -7.72 -9.93
C LYS A 313 6.34 -8.56 -9.08
N MET A 314 6.82 -9.17 -7.99
CA MET A 314 5.95 -9.86 -7.03
C MET A 314 4.95 -8.91 -6.35
N PHE A 315 5.26 -7.61 -6.28
CA PHE A 315 4.34 -6.55 -5.85
C PHE A 315 3.67 -5.81 -7.00
N ARG A 316 3.84 -6.25 -8.26
CA ARG A 316 3.36 -5.55 -9.46
C ARG A 316 3.89 -4.11 -9.58
N LEU A 317 5.09 -3.88 -9.05
CA LEU A 317 5.80 -2.61 -9.15
C LEU A 317 6.84 -2.67 -10.28
N SER A 318 7.48 -1.53 -10.55
CA SER A 318 8.57 -1.39 -11.51
C SER A 318 9.88 -1.02 -10.81
N ARG A 319 10.97 -0.92 -11.58
CA ARG A 319 12.30 -0.63 -11.05
C ARG A 319 12.30 0.75 -10.37
N GLY A 320 12.73 0.78 -9.12
CA GLY A 320 12.86 2.02 -8.35
C GLY A 320 11.54 2.54 -7.78
N VAL A 321 10.42 1.86 -8.02
CA VAL A 321 9.10 2.24 -7.50
C VAL A 321 8.75 1.43 -6.26
N THR A 322 8.14 2.06 -5.27
CA THR A 322 7.58 1.43 -4.06
C THR A 322 6.28 2.09 -3.64
N PHE A 323 5.51 1.45 -2.76
CA PHE A 323 4.28 2.04 -2.22
C PHE A 323 4.61 3.25 -1.33
N GLY A 324 3.76 4.28 -1.34
CA GLY A 324 3.96 5.49 -0.54
C GLY A 324 4.18 5.21 0.95
N CYS A 325 3.40 4.28 1.52
CA CYS A 325 3.57 3.84 2.91
C CYS A 325 4.95 3.22 3.20
N PHE A 326 5.55 2.54 2.21
CA PHE A 326 6.88 1.94 2.38
C PHE A 326 7.95 3.03 2.28
N ALA A 327 7.81 3.96 1.35
CA ALA A 327 8.68 5.12 1.23
C ALA A 327 8.66 5.96 2.51
N GLU A 328 7.48 6.23 3.09
CA GLU A 328 7.34 6.94 4.36
C GLU A 328 8.17 6.27 5.46
N THR A 329 7.97 4.97 5.63
CA THR A 329 8.64 4.20 6.69
C THR A 329 10.15 4.11 6.49
N LEU A 330 10.61 4.00 5.23
CA LEU A 330 12.04 4.04 4.90
C LEU A 330 12.64 5.41 5.24
N SER A 331 11.93 6.49 4.93
CA SER A 331 12.40 7.85 5.17
C SER A 331 12.40 8.19 6.66
N LEU A 332 11.41 7.72 7.43
CA LEU A 332 11.40 7.80 8.88
C LEU A 332 12.58 7.02 9.51
N ALA A 333 12.90 5.84 8.99
CA ALA A 333 14.04 5.07 9.46
C ALA A 333 15.38 5.78 9.17
N GLU A 334 15.52 6.41 8.01
CA GLU A 334 16.69 7.21 7.68
C GLU A 334 16.80 8.46 8.57
N ALA A 335 15.69 9.18 8.78
CA ALA A 335 15.63 10.33 9.69
C ALA A 335 16.07 9.96 11.12
N LEU A 336 15.63 8.81 11.63
CA LEU A 336 16.05 8.28 12.92
C LEU A 336 17.55 7.98 13.00
N LYS A 337 18.15 7.47 11.92
CA LYS A 337 19.60 7.22 11.85
C LYS A 337 20.41 8.50 11.82
N GLN A 338 19.82 9.59 11.33
CA GLN A 338 20.42 10.91 11.26
C GLN A 338 20.04 11.79 12.48
N GLU A 339 19.46 11.17 13.52
CA GLU A 339 19.08 11.83 14.78
C GLU A 339 18.13 13.03 14.59
N MET A 340 17.34 13.02 13.52
CA MET A 340 16.30 14.03 13.30
C MET A 340 15.15 13.86 14.30
N GLU A 341 14.51 14.97 14.67
CA GLU A 341 13.34 15.00 15.56
C GLU A 341 12.07 14.50 14.86
N VAL A 342 12.00 13.20 14.64
CA VAL A 342 10.79 12.49 14.19
C VAL A 342 10.19 11.62 15.30
N LYS A 343 10.91 11.49 16.43
CA LYS A 343 10.45 10.84 17.65
C LYS A 343 9.48 11.78 18.37
N GLY A 344 8.29 11.29 18.71
CA GLY A 344 7.25 12.08 19.37
C GLY A 344 6.11 12.53 18.45
N ILE A 345 6.32 12.48 17.13
CA ILE A 345 5.23 12.68 16.16
C ILE A 345 4.34 11.43 16.14
N ASP A 346 3.03 11.62 16.19
CA ASP A 346 2.07 10.53 16.03
C ASP A 346 1.82 10.23 14.55
N TRP A 347 2.51 9.22 14.03
CA TRP A 347 2.39 8.77 12.64
C TRP A 347 1.17 7.87 12.36
N PHE A 348 0.29 7.68 13.35
CA PHE A 348 -1.07 7.19 13.10
C PHE A 348 -2.01 8.30 12.66
N THR A 349 -1.70 9.54 13.01
CA THR A 349 -2.45 10.71 12.60
C THR A 349 -2.00 11.14 11.19
N VAL A 350 -2.98 11.37 10.32
CA VAL A 350 -2.75 11.95 8.99
C VAL A 350 -3.17 13.41 9.02
N SER A 351 -2.20 14.31 8.87
CA SER A 351 -2.39 15.76 9.02
C SER A 351 -1.51 16.53 8.03
N ALA A 352 -1.85 17.79 7.76
CA ALA A 352 -1.04 18.65 6.89
C ALA A 352 0.42 18.73 7.38
N ASN A 353 0.62 18.98 8.67
CA ASN A 353 1.95 19.06 9.28
C ASN A 353 2.75 17.75 9.11
N ASN A 354 2.12 16.60 9.39
CA ASN A 354 2.81 15.32 9.22
C ASN A 354 3.17 15.07 7.75
N MET A 355 2.29 15.43 6.82
CA MET A 355 2.55 15.32 5.38
C MET A 355 3.66 16.26 4.91
N GLU A 356 3.77 17.47 5.44
CA GLU A 356 4.88 18.38 5.16
C GLU A 356 6.22 17.81 5.63
N VAL A 357 6.26 17.23 6.84
CA VAL A 357 7.46 16.55 7.33
C VAL A 357 7.82 15.39 6.40
N ILE A 358 6.86 14.55 6.00
CA ILE A 358 7.13 13.44 5.07
C ILE A 358 7.58 13.95 3.69
N ALA A 359 7.03 15.04 3.18
CA ALA A 359 7.44 15.64 1.91
C ALA A 359 8.91 16.09 1.94
N GLU A 360 9.34 16.74 3.02
CA GLU A 360 10.75 17.12 3.20
C GLU A 360 11.67 15.92 3.35
N LEU A 361 11.24 14.87 4.07
CA LEU A 361 11.97 13.61 4.15
C LEU A 361 12.10 12.94 2.77
N PHE A 362 11.02 12.89 1.99
CA PHE A 362 11.05 12.36 0.62
C PHE A 362 12.04 13.12 -0.26
N LYS A 363 12.01 14.45 -0.23
CA LYS A 363 12.96 15.29 -0.97
C LYS A 363 14.40 14.99 -0.56
N LYS A 364 14.67 14.93 0.75
CA LYS A 364 16.01 14.62 1.28
C LYS A 364 16.50 13.23 0.87
N ASP A 365 15.60 12.25 0.89
CA ASP A 365 15.92 10.87 0.51
C ASP A 365 15.91 10.62 -0.99
N GLY A 366 15.48 11.59 -1.79
CA GLY A 366 15.36 11.47 -3.23
C GLY A 366 14.25 10.52 -3.64
N PHE A 367 13.16 10.50 -2.89
CA PHE A 367 11.87 9.98 -3.32
C PHE A 367 11.11 11.07 -4.08
N THR A 368 10.61 10.73 -5.27
CA THR A 368 9.80 11.60 -6.13
C THR A 368 8.58 10.83 -6.63
N LEU A 369 7.71 11.49 -7.40
CA LEU A 369 6.69 10.76 -8.15
C LEU A 369 7.35 9.88 -9.23
N PRO A 370 6.83 8.67 -9.48
CA PRO A 370 7.19 7.91 -10.67
C PRO A 370 6.68 8.62 -11.94
N SER A 371 7.26 8.31 -13.10
CA SER A 371 6.58 8.57 -14.37
C SER A 371 5.23 7.83 -14.39
N PRO A 372 4.19 8.36 -15.08
CA PRO A 372 2.87 7.74 -15.11
C PRO A 372 2.94 6.26 -15.51
N ARG A 373 2.26 5.39 -14.74
CA ARG A 373 2.28 3.93 -14.97
C ARG A 373 0.91 3.32 -15.03
N CYS A 374 0.75 2.25 -15.80
CA CYS A 374 -0.42 1.38 -15.83
C CYS A 374 0.01 -0.05 -15.54
N PHE A 375 -0.28 -0.51 -14.31
CA PHE A 375 0.10 -1.84 -13.81
C PHE A 375 1.63 -2.03 -13.78
N GLY A 376 2.34 -0.97 -13.42
CA GLY A 376 3.80 -0.93 -13.38
C GLY A 376 4.48 -0.67 -14.72
N GLU A 377 3.76 -0.71 -15.84
CA GLU A 377 4.27 -0.35 -17.17
C GLU A 377 4.15 1.16 -17.39
N GLU A 378 5.10 1.77 -18.08
CA GLU A 378 5.06 3.21 -18.36
C GLU A 378 3.98 3.55 -19.41
N LEU A 379 3.22 4.63 -19.20
CA LEU A 379 2.08 5.03 -20.03
C LEU A 379 2.47 5.75 -21.33
#